data_AF-A0A2G3ED98-F1
#
_entry.id   AF-A0A2G3ED98-F1
#
_cell.length_a   1.000
_cell.length_b   1.000
_cell.length_c   1.000
_cell.angle_alpha   90.00
_cell.angle_beta   90.00
_cell.angle_gamma   90.00
#
_symmetry.space_group_name_H-M   'P 1'
#
loop_
_entity.id
_entity.type
_entity.pdbx_description
1 polymer ?
#
loop_
_entity_poly.entity_id
_entity_poly.type
_entity_poly.pdbx_seq_one_letter_code
_entity_poly.pdbx_strand_id
1 'polypeptide(L)'
;MKKHLLFVPIAILMGIILLGCAEQKKDDVDIEKYLRDNGFKNCVAEKEAIKVEEQGITYWNIYDEENDIHFWVIKRLIHNLYSPDKEVYDNYDLRLTEKHIDELPEHDGIEFQNTEDPYIYSSCPVFLLKFSDMDDLNNKYDKLLDCAEYLAGLKEDIEIQVNSDYDSPRMQLYKEKKVESNCERGNIDYLGAKTYSKLKGGGMLNEIREKCIDFAYEYRFPEIENEMTQEEIDTFWAESVADCVAVYRSGDPDDDNNTDFYVYEDIYYDHCINIGNLYYLLIAEGFDVEGEVDNYTVHSADGRVCQFSYDYADLDKACNSYYVIDGEQIAFDASFFALRKSTVKELFDLSIEGYSEE
;
A
#
# COMPACT_ATOMS: atom_id res chain seq x y z
N MET A 1 25.62 40.16 -38.72
CA MET A 1 24.45 39.29 -38.45
C MET A 1 24.41 38.83 -36.98
N LYS A 2 24.27 39.75 -36.01
CA LYS A 2 24.22 39.40 -34.56
C LYS A 2 23.23 40.26 -33.75
N LYS A 3 22.21 40.85 -34.40
CA LYS A 3 21.18 41.68 -33.72
C LYS A 3 19.77 41.08 -33.74
N HIS A 4 19.55 39.97 -34.45
CA HIS A 4 18.24 39.32 -34.54
C HIS A 4 18.12 38.03 -33.73
N LEU A 5 19.22 37.51 -33.16
CA LEU A 5 19.20 36.29 -32.34
C LEU A 5 18.67 36.53 -30.91
N LEU A 6 18.64 37.77 -30.43
CA LEU A 6 18.18 38.14 -29.10
C LEU A 6 16.65 38.34 -29.03
N PHE A 7 15.98 38.47 -30.18
CA PHE A 7 14.52 38.68 -30.23
C PHE A 7 13.72 37.40 -29.99
N VAL A 8 14.24 36.24 -30.42
CA VAL A 8 13.57 34.94 -30.27
C VAL A 8 13.44 34.52 -28.80
N PRO A 9 14.51 34.54 -27.96
CA PRO A 9 14.36 34.19 -26.55
C PRO A 9 13.50 35.20 -25.77
N ILE A 10 13.53 36.49 -26.12
CA ILE A 10 12.67 37.51 -25.48
C ILE A 10 11.20 37.34 -25.87
N ALA A 11 10.90 36.97 -27.12
CA ALA A 11 9.53 36.68 -27.55
C ALA A 11 8.99 35.40 -26.91
N ILE A 12 9.84 34.37 -26.73
CA ILE A 12 9.50 33.16 -25.97
C ILE A 12 9.27 33.51 -24.49
N LEU A 13 10.12 34.35 -23.89
CA LEU A 13 9.95 34.80 -22.50
C LEU A 13 8.65 35.61 -22.33
N MET A 14 8.32 36.51 -23.26
CA MET A 14 7.04 37.23 -23.25
C MET A 14 5.85 36.31 -23.49
N GLY A 15 5.98 35.27 -24.32
CA GLY A 15 4.96 34.24 -24.48
C GLY A 15 4.71 33.45 -23.19
N ILE A 16 5.78 33.12 -22.46
CA ILE A 16 5.70 32.46 -21.14
C ILE A 16 5.09 33.39 -20.08
N ILE A 17 5.47 34.68 -20.07
CA ILE A 17 4.89 35.68 -19.16
C ILE A 17 3.41 35.92 -19.46
N LEU A 18 3.02 35.96 -20.74
CA LEU A 18 1.62 36.13 -21.15
C LEU A 18 0.77 34.86 -20.93
N LEU A 19 1.36 33.66 -21.05
CA LEU A 19 0.72 32.41 -20.62
C LEU A 19 0.55 32.34 -19.09
N GLY A 20 1.52 32.87 -18.33
CA GLY A 20 1.44 32.98 -16.87
C GLY A 20 0.49 34.08 -16.36
N CYS A 21 0.12 35.04 -17.21
CA CYS A 21 -0.84 36.11 -16.91
C CYS A 21 -2.22 35.91 -17.55
N ALA A 22 -2.47 34.79 -18.24
CA ALA A 22 -3.83 34.39 -18.55
C ALA A 22 -4.49 34.05 -17.21
N GLU A 23 -5.29 35.00 -16.71
CA GLU A 23 -6.13 34.84 -15.51
C GLU A 23 -6.67 33.42 -15.47
N GLN A 24 -6.26 32.63 -14.47
CA GLN A 24 -7.00 31.44 -14.09
C GLN A 24 -8.45 31.89 -14.00
N LYS A 25 -9.28 31.45 -14.94
CA LYS A 25 -10.72 31.67 -14.85
C LYS A 25 -11.12 31.22 -13.44
N LYS A 26 -11.57 32.18 -12.64
CA LYS A 26 -12.33 31.93 -11.42
C LYS A 26 -13.60 31.19 -11.82
N ASP A 27 -13.50 29.88 -12.07
CA ASP A 27 -14.66 29.02 -11.93
C ASP A 27 -14.84 28.87 -10.43
N ASP A 28 -15.60 29.79 -9.85
CA ASP A 28 -16.22 29.60 -8.55
C ASP A 28 -17.15 28.39 -8.71
N VAL A 29 -17.03 27.41 -7.80
CA VAL A 29 -17.93 26.27 -7.78
C VAL A 29 -19.31 26.81 -7.39
N ASP A 30 -20.30 26.57 -8.24
CA ASP A 30 -21.69 26.86 -7.91
C ASP A 30 -22.17 25.77 -6.93
N ILE A 31 -22.09 26.10 -5.63
CA ILE A 31 -22.43 25.18 -4.55
C ILE A 31 -23.89 24.75 -4.62
N GLU A 32 -24.82 25.65 -4.98
CA GLU A 32 -26.24 25.30 -5.13
C GLU A 32 -26.46 24.33 -6.27
N LYS A 33 -25.70 24.48 -7.35
CA LYS A 33 -25.70 23.50 -8.45
C LYS A 33 -25.10 22.17 -8.01
N TYR A 34 -23.96 22.16 -7.31
CA TYR A 34 -23.35 20.93 -6.78
C TYR A 34 -24.33 20.15 -5.91
N LEU A 35 -24.96 20.82 -4.94
CA LEU A 35 -25.91 20.18 -4.03
C LEU A 35 -27.10 19.58 -4.80
N ARG A 36 -27.63 20.31 -5.78
CA ARG A 36 -28.74 19.82 -6.61
C ARG A 36 -28.38 18.62 -7.47
N ASP A 37 -27.21 18.68 -8.11
CA ASP A 37 -26.73 17.67 -9.05
C ASP A 37 -26.34 16.36 -8.32
N ASN A 38 -25.93 16.44 -7.05
CA ASN A 38 -25.56 15.29 -6.20
C ASN A 38 -26.66 14.85 -5.21
N GLY A 39 -27.91 15.31 -5.38
CA GLY A 39 -29.05 14.81 -4.59
C GLY A 39 -29.32 15.54 -3.27
N PHE A 40 -28.46 16.47 -2.85
CA PHE A 40 -28.59 17.32 -1.65
C PHE A 40 -29.53 18.53 -1.83
N LYS A 41 -30.67 18.35 -2.53
CA LYS A 41 -31.55 19.45 -2.95
C LYS A 41 -32.18 20.24 -1.80
N ASN A 42 -32.30 19.63 -0.63
CA ASN A 42 -32.87 20.24 0.57
C ASN A 42 -31.80 20.76 1.53
N CYS A 43 -30.52 20.59 1.20
CA CYS A 43 -29.42 21.01 2.05
C CYS A 43 -29.07 22.49 1.80
N VAL A 44 -28.61 23.18 2.84
CA VAL A 44 -28.31 24.61 2.81
C VAL A 44 -26.89 24.90 3.25
N ALA A 45 -26.22 25.84 2.60
CA ALA A 45 -24.92 26.33 3.07
C ALA A 45 -25.11 27.21 4.31
N GLU A 46 -24.49 26.83 5.43
CA GLU A 46 -24.67 27.51 6.72
C GLU A 46 -23.87 28.80 6.84
N LYS A 47 -22.73 28.88 6.15
CA LYS A 47 -21.75 29.96 6.24
C LYS A 47 -21.11 30.21 4.87
N GLU A 48 -20.45 31.36 4.74
CA GLU A 48 -19.60 31.64 3.58
C GLU A 48 -18.48 30.60 3.45
N ALA A 49 -18.03 30.38 2.21
CA ALA A 49 -16.96 29.45 1.89
C ALA A 49 -15.67 29.84 2.63
N ILE A 50 -15.00 28.85 3.23
CA ILE A 50 -13.70 29.04 3.85
C ILE A 50 -12.63 28.68 2.82
N LYS A 51 -11.65 29.58 2.64
CA LYS A 51 -10.56 29.42 1.67
C LYS A 51 -9.24 29.23 2.40
N VAL A 52 -8.55 28.15 2.09
CA VAL A 52 -7.19 27.84 2.57
C VAL A 52 -6.23 28.06 1.41
N GLU A 53 -5.76 29.30 1.29
CA GLU A 53 -5.00 29.76 0.11
C GLU A 53 -3.70 29.00 -0.10
N GLU A 54 -3.00 28.62 0.97
CA GLU A 54 -1.70 27.92 0.92
C GLU A 54 -1.80 26.50 0.33
N GLN A 55 -2.98 25.88 0.38
CA GLN A 55 -3.22 24.52 -0.09
C GLN A 55 -4.10 24.48 -1.36
N GLY A 56 -4.60 25.63 -1.81
CA GLY A 56 -5.53 25.70 -2.94
C GLY A 56 -6.87 25.02 -2.66
N ILE A 57 -7.33 25.07 -1.41
CA ILE A 57 -8.54 24.37 -0.94
C ILE A 57 -9.64 25.38 -0.60
N THR A 58 -10.87 25.07 -0.95
CA THR A 58 -12.06 25.84 -0.55
C THR A 58 -13.12 24.86 -0.06
N TYR A 59 -13.73 25.11 1.09
CA TYR A 59 -14.80 24.27 1.61
C TYR A 59 -16.02 25.07 2.07
N TRP A 60 -17.19 24.46 1.93
CA TRP A 60 -18.49 24.99 2.32
C TRP A 60 -19.08 24.12 3.43
N ASN A 61 -19.60 24.73 4.50
CA ASN A 61 -20.36 24.01 5.53
C ASN A 61 -21.80 23.90 5.08
N ILE A 62 -22.29 22.67 4.95
CA ILE A 62 -23.63 22.35 4.47
C ILE A 62 -24.39 21.66 5.59
N TYR A 63 -25.64 22.07 5.78
CA TYR A 63 -26.58 21.44 6.71
C TYR A 63 -27.69 20.74 5.94
N ASP A 64 -27.90 19.48 6.25
CA ASP A 64 -29.05 18.68 5.86
C ASP A 64 -30.08 18.71 7.00
N GLU A 65 -31.14 19.49 6.84
CA GLU A 65 -32.22 19.62 7.83
C GLU A 65 -33.02 18.33 8.00
N GLU A 66 -33.12 17.50 6.96
CA GLU A 66 -33.97 16.29 6.97
C GLU A 66 -33.35 15.21 7.86
N ASN A 67 -32.04 15.02 7.73
CA ASN A 67 -31.30 14.04 8.49
C ASN A 67 -30.55 14.65 9.67
N ASP A 68 -30.61 15.98 9.87
CA ASP A 68 -29.87 16.73 10.90
C ASP A 68 -28.37 16.38 10.89
N ILE A 69 -27.73 16.60 9.73
CA ILE A 69 -26.33 16.29 9.44
C ILE A 69 -25.61 17.54 8.95
N HIS A 70 -24.43 17.82 9.53
CA HIS A 70 -23.52 18.86 9.06
C HIS A 70 -22.35 18.21 8.32
N PHE A 71 -22.09 18.64 7.10
CA PHE A 71 -21.03 18.11 6.25
C PHE A 71 -20.33 19.20 5.46
N TRP A 72 -19.25 18.84 4.77
CA TRP A 72 -18.46 19.72 3.96
C TRP A 72 -18.53 19.31 2.49
N VAL A 73 -18.70 20.31 1.63
CA VAL A 73 -18.32 20.21 0.22
C VAL A 73 -16.96 20.86 0.09
N ILE A 74 -16.01 20.17 -0.53
CA ILE A 74 -14.60 20.55 -0.59
C ILE A 74 -14.19 20.62 -2.05
N LYS A 75 -13.53 21.71 -2.42
CA LYS A 75 -12.86 21.92 -3.70
C LYS A 75 -11.35 21.94 -3.47
N ARG A 76 -10.63 21.09 -4.19
CA ARG A 76 -9.17 21.02 -4.18
C ARG A 76 -8.59 21.39 -5.53
N LEU A 77 -7.51 22.19 -5.53
CA LEU A 77 -6.68 22.44 -6.70
C LEU A 77 -5.56 21.41 -6.77
N ILE A 78 -5.65 20.47 -7.70
CA ILE A 78 -4.59 19.51 -7.99
C ILE A 78 -3.63 20.18 -8.97
N HIS A 79 -2.43 20.47 -8.49
CA HIS A 79 -1.40 21.09 -9.31
C HIS A 79 -0.73 20.00 -10.16
N ASN A 80 -1.14 19.88 -11.42
CA ASN A 80 -0.39 19.10 -12.42
C ASN A 80 0.46 20.05 -13.29
N LEU A 81 1.55 19.53 -13.87
CA LEU A 81 2.54 20.28 -14.67
C LEU A 81 1.97 20.95 -15.93
N TYR A 82 0.75 20.60 -16.35
CA TYR A 82 0.18 20.96 -17.65
C TYR A 82 -1.15 21.75 -17.56
N SER A 83 -1.88 21.68 -16.44
CA SER A 83 -3.11 22.42 -16.13
C SER A 83 -3.50 22.23 -14.66
N PRO A 84 -3.98 23.25 -13.94
CA PRO A 84 -4.59 23.02 -12.63
C PRO A 84 -5.89 22.22 -12.80
N ASP A 85 -5.90 20.97 -12.35
CA ASP A 85 -7.12 20.17 -12.25
C ASP A 85 -7.87 20.55 -10.97
N LYS A 86 -9.19 20.46 -11.02
CA LYS A 86 -10.09 20.79 -9.91
C LYS A 86 -10.86 19.55 -9.54
N GLU A 87 -10.79 19.17 -8.27
CA GLU A 87 -11.60 18.11 -7.70
C GLU A 87 -12.62 18.74 -6.75
N VAL A 88 -13.88 18.28 -6.82
CA VAL A 88 -14.93 18.68 -5.89
C VAL A 88 -15.58 17.41 -5.36
N TYR A 89 -15.60 17.25 -4.05
CA TYR A 89 -16.19 16.11 -3.35
C TYR A 89 -16.84 16.59 -2.05
N ASP A 90 -17.52 15.69 -1.36
CA ASP A 90 -18.08 15.93 -0.04
C ASP A 90 -17.80 14.77 0.91
N ASN A 91 -18.04 14.99 2.19
CA ASN A 91 -17.91 13.97 3.23
C ASN A 91 -19.26 13.60 3.87
N TYR A 92 -20.36 13.70 3.11
CA TYR A 92 -21.70 13.41 3.64
C TYR A 92 -21.79 11.97 4.16
N ASP A 93 -21.26 10.99 3.42
CA ASP A 93 -21.31 9.58 3.79
C ASP A 93 -20.58 9.28 5.11
N LEU A 94 -19.44 9.95 5.32
CA LEU A 94 -18.71 9.92 6.59
C LEU A 94 -19.58 10.47 7.73
N ARG A 95 -20.18 11.65 7.55
CA ARG A 95 -20.99 12.32 8.58
C ARG A 95 -22.30 11.58 8.89
N LEU A 96 -22.91 10.98 7.88
CA LEU A 96 -24.05 10.09 8.04
C LEU A 96 -23.64 8.87 8.87
N THR A 97 -22.50 8.26 8.58
CA THR A 97 -22.01 7.11 9.35
C THR A 97 -21.69 7.48 10.80
N GLU A 98 -21.00 8.60 11.04
CA GLU A 98 -20.73 9.11 12.39
C GLU A 98 -21.99 9.28 13.23
N LYS A 99 -23.06 9.81 12.63
CA LYS A 99 -24.34 10.00 13.31
C LYS A 99 -24.97 8.69 13.76
N HIS A 100 -24.76 7.62 13.01
CA HIS A 100 -25.37 6.32 13.22
C HIS A 100 -24.40 5.26 13.76
N ILE A 101 -23.20 5.66 14.21
CA ILE A 101 -22.16 4.72 14.66
C ILE A 101 -22.63 3.84 15.82
N ASP A 102 -23.36 4.43 16.77
CA ASP A 102 -23.91 3.74 17.95
C ASP A 102 -25.10 2.82 17.60
N GLU A 103 -25.63 2.93 16.39
CA GLU A 103 -26.74 2.12 15.87
C GLU A 103 -26.27 0.99 14.96
N LEU A 104 -24.98 0.95 14.62
CA LEU A 104 -24.41 -0.12 13.82
C LEU A 104 -24.56 -1.48 14.53
N PRO A 105 -24.72 -2.57 13.77
CA PRO A 105 -24.64 -3.94 14.29
C PRO A 105 -23.36 -4.18 15.09
N GLU A 106 -23.34 -5.22 15.94
CA GLU A 106 -22.18 -5.59 16.76
C GLU A 106 -20.93 -5.80 15.88
N HIS A 107 -19.90 -4.99 16.11
CA HIS A 107 -18.74 -4.86 15.24
C HIS A 107 -17.42 -4.98 16.02
N ASP A 108 -17.38 -5.83 17.04
CA ASP A 108 -16.18 -6.11 17.83
C ASP A 108 -14.95 -6.41 16.95
N GLY A 109 -13.88 -5.64 17.16
CA GLY A 109 -12.62 -5.76 16.40
C GLY A 109 -12.59 -4.98 15.08
N ILE A 110 -13.63 -4.21 14.77
CA ILE A 110 -13.69 -3.27 13.66
C ILE A 110 -13.61 -1.85 14.23
N GLU A 111 -12.62 -1.08 13.81
CA GLU A 111 -12.44 0.31 14.26
C GLU A 111 -12.91 1.29 13.19
N PHE A 112 -13.84 2.16 13.54
CA PHE A 112 -14.16 3.31 12.71
C PHE A 112 -13.06 4.35 12.82
N GLN A 113 -12.32 4.56 11.73
CA GLN A 113 -11.26 5.56 11.67
C GLN A 113 -11.86 6.93 11.35
N ASN A 114 -12.16 7.68 12.40
CA ASN A 114 -12.55 9.07 12.25
C ASN A 114 -11.31 9.94 12.07
N THR A 115 -11.21 10.61 10.93
CA THR A 115 -10.22 11.66 10.73
C THR A 115 -10.78 12.96 11.32
N GLU A 116 -10.45 13.23 12.59
CA GLU A 116 -10.72 14.54 13.21
C GLU A 116 -9.97 15.69 12.49
N ASP A 117 -8.96 15.35 11.69
CA ASP A 117 -8.23 16.31 10.89
C ASP A 117 -9.05 16.71 9.65
N PRO A 118 -9.55 17.96 9.58
CA PRO A 118 -10.25 18.45 8.40
C PRO A 118 -9.36 18.51 7.15
N TYR A 119 -8.04 18.29 7.28
CA TYR A 119 -7.08 18.19 6.18
C TYR A 119 -6.79 16.76 5.71
N ILE A 120 -7.25 15.74 6.46
CA ILE A 120 -7.22 14.33 6.03
C ILE A 120 -8.61 14.00 5.50
N TYR A 121 -8.74 14.17 4.20
CA TYR A 121 -10.03 14.21 3.52
C TYR A 121 -10.53 12.81 3.19
N SER A 122 -11.24 12.16 4.12
CA SER A 122 -12.05 11.00 3.72
C SER A 122 -13.44 11.47 3.30
N SER A 123 -13.80 11.23 2.04
CA SER A 123 -15.18 11.40 1.54
C SER A 123 -16.13 10.33 2.06
N CYS A 124 -15.59 9.23 2.59
CA CYS A 124 -16.33 8.05 3.01
C CYS A 124 -15.92 7.58 4.42
N PRO A 125 -16.79 6.82 5.11
CA PRO A 125 -16.41 6.08 6.31
C PRO A 125 -15.26 5.10 6.04
N VAL A 126 -14.30 5.06 6.95
CA VAL A 126 -13.17 4.11 6.91
C VAL A 126 -13.30 3.15 8.08
N PHE A 127 -13.37 1.85 7.78
CA PHE A 127 -13.36 0.79 8.78
C PHE A 127 -12.03 0.04 8.71
N LEU A 128 -11.35 -0.06 9.86
CA LEU A 128 -10.15 -0.85 10.04
C LEU A 128 -10.51 -2.23 10.60
N LEU A 129 -10.24 -3.27 9.84
CA LEU A 129 -10.33 -4.66 10.29
C LEU A 129 -9.00 -5.06 10.94
N LYS A 130 -8.99 -5.23 12.27
CA LYS A 130 -7.82 -5.77 12.97
C LYS A 130 -7.99 -7.27 13.10
N PHE A 131 -7.06 -8.10 12.65
CA PHE A 131 -7.23 -9.57 12.68
C PHE A 131 -5.93 -10.31 12.94
N SER A 132 -6.00 -11.51 13.54
CA SER A 132 -4.80 -12.32 13.88
C SER A 132 -4.59 -13.56 13.02
N ASP A 133 -5.61 -13.97 12.28
CA ASP A 133 -5.64 -15.17 11.44
C ASP A 133 -6.76 -15.03 10.38
N MET A 134 -6.77 -15.92 9.39
CA MET A 134 -7.70 -15.86 8.27
C MET A 134 -9.16 -16.14 8.67
N ASP A 135 -9.38 -16.97 9.68
CA ASP A 135 -10.72 -17.24 10.22
C ASP A 135 -11.28 -15.99 10.91
N ASP A 136 -10.47 -15.30 11.70
CA ASP A 136 -10.80 -14.03 12.35
C ASP A 136 -11.06 -12.92 11.31
N LEU A 137 -10.27 -12.84 10.24
CA LEU A 137 -10.55 -11.95 9.11
C LEU A 137 -11.94 -12.19 8.51
N ASN A 138 -12.29 -13.45 8.24
CA ASN A 138 -13.60 -13.80 7.68
C ASN A 138 -14.75 -13.38 8.60
N ASN A 139 -14.62 -13.71 9.89
CA ASN A 139 -15.63 -13.38 10.89
C ASN A 139 -15.83 -11.86 11.01
N LYS A 140 -14.74 -11.08 10.98
CA LYS A 140 -14.81 -9.61 11.04
C LYS A 140 -15.32 -9.01 9.74
N TYR A 141 -14.99 -9.60 8.59
CA TYR A 141 -15.53 -9.18 7.31
C TYR A 141 -17.04 -9.41 7.21
N ASP A 142 -17.55 -10.54 7.72
CA ASP A 142 -19.00 -10.79 7.79
C ASP A 142 -19.73 -9.74 8.64
N LYS A 143 -19.17 -9.38 9.81
CA LYS A 143 -19.70 -8.28 10.64
C LYS A 143 -19.65 -6.92 9.92
N LEU A 144 -18.58 -6.66 9.16
CA LEU A 144 -18.48 -5.46 8.33
C LEU A 144 -19.59 -5.42 7.27
N LEU A 145 -19.94 -6.55 6.67
CA LEU A 145 -21.04 -6.64 5.72
C LEU A 145 -22.39 -6.30 6.38
N ASP A 146 -22.61 -6.73 7.62
CA ASP A 146 -23.81 -6.34 8.37
C ASP A 146 -23.86 -4.83 8.61
N CYS A 147 -22.74 -4.21 8.99
CA CYS A 147 -22.63 -2.75 9.11
C CYS A 147 -22.88 -2.04 7.77
N ALA A 148 -22.29 -2.54 6.68
CA ALA A 148 -22.45 -1.97 5.35
C ALA A 148 -23.90 -2.10 4.84
N GLU A 149 -24.60 -3.21 5.17
CA GLU A 149 -26.02 -3.39 4.85
C GLU A 149 -26.89 -2.38 5.60
N TYR A 150 -26.61 -2.16 6.88
CA TYR A 150 -27.30 -1.14 7.68
C TYR A 150 -27.14 0.25 7.05
N LEU A 151 -25.90 0.64 6.73
CA LEU A 151 -25.61 1.94 6.12
C LEU A 151 -26.25 2.09 4.73
N ALA A 152 -26.27 1.02 3.93
CA ALA A 152 -26.97 1.01 2.64
C ALA A 152 -28.49 1.20 2.79
N GLY A 153 -29.06 0.80 3.93
CA GLY A 153 -30.45 1.09 4.30
C GLY A 153 -30.72 2.56 4.60
N LEU A 154 -29.70 3.33 5.00
CA LEU A 154 -29.78 4.78 5.20
C LEU A 154 -29.60 5.54 3.87
N LYS A 155 -28.62 5.12 3.05
CA LYS A 155 -28.33 5.66 1.72
C LYS A 155 -27.84 4.54 0.79
N GLU A 156 -28.59 4.26 -0.28
CA GLU A 156 -28.36 3.11 -1.18
C GLU A 156 -26.92 3.06 -1.75
N ASP A 157 -26.39 4.21 -2.15
CA ASP A 157 -25.04 4.36 -2.72
C ASP A 157 -24.04 4.94 -1.69
N ILE A 158 -24.10 4.51 -0.43
CA ILE A 158 -23.05 4.84 0.53
C ILE A 158 -21.79 4.05 0.18
N GLU A 159 -20.66 4.75 0.05
CA GLU A 159 -19.37 4.11 -0.17
C GLU A 159 -18.62 3.97 1.15
N ILE A 160 -17.96 2.84 1.34
CA ILE A 160 -17.20 2.51 2.54
C ILE A 160 -15.79 2.11 2.12
N GLN A 161 -14.80 2.69 2.78
CA GLN A 161 -13.42 2.24 2.66
C GLN A 161 -13.12 1.21 3.75
N VAL A 162 -12.40 0.17 3.36
CA VAL A 162 -11.96 -0.90 4.26
C VAL A 162 -10.44 -0.89 4.26
N ASN A 163 -9.88 -0.75 5.45
CA ASN A 163 -8.46 -0.96 5.72
C ASN A 163 -8.30 -2.24 6.55
N SER A 164 -7.12 -2.84 6.51
CA SER A 164 -6.82 -4.06 7.25
C SER A 164 -5.52 -3.92 8.05
N ASP A 165 -5.48 -4.50 9.26
CA ASP A 165 -4.31 -4.52 10.13
C ASP A 165 -4.10 -5.93 10.67
N TYR A 166 -3.07 -6.61 10.16
CA TYR A 166 -2.71 -7.96 10.60
C TYR A 166 -1.92 -7.88 11.91
N ASP A 167 -2.45 -8.48 12.97
CA ASP A 167 -1.87 -8.49 14.30
C ASP A 167 -1.20 -9.83 14.60
N SER A 168 0.13 -9.85 14.48
CA SER A 168 0.97 -10.98 14.88
C SER A 168 2.15 -10.49 15.71
N PRO A 169 2.78 -11.35 16.53
CA PRO A 169 3.98 -10.99 17.27
C PRO A 169 5.09 -10.40 16.37
N ARG A 170 5.22 -10.90 15.14
CA ARG A 170 6.19 -10.39 14.16
C ARG A 170 5.79 -9.02 13.60
N MET A 171 4.50 -8.76 13.37
CA MET A 171 4.03 -7.40 13.01
C MET A 171 4.22 -6.39 14.13
N GLN A 172 4.01 -6.79 15.38
CA GLN A 172 4.31 -5.92 16.52
C GLN A 172 5.79 -5.58 16.58
N LEU A 173 6.69 -6.55 16.36
CA LEU A 173 8.13 -6.28 16.27
C LEU A 173 8.45 -5.25 15.17
N TYR A 174 7.88 -5.38 13.97
CA TYR A 174 8.15 -4.42 12.88
C TYR A 174 7.60 -3.02 13.17
N LYS A 175 6.40 -2.94 13.78
CA LYS A 175 5.81 -1.68 14.26
C LYS A 175 6.71 -1.03 15.31
N GLU A 176 7.22 -1.79 16.27
CA GLU A 176 8.15 -1.31 17.31
C GLU A 176 9.48 -0.82 16.76
N LYS A 177 10.02 -1.55 15.76
CA LYS A 177 11.27 -1.22 15.07
C LYS A 177 11.12 -0.10 14.04
N LYS A 178 9.89 0.40 13.82
CA LYS A 178 9.54 1.45 12.86
C LYS A 178 9.98 1.13 11.43
N VAL A 179 9.94 -0.13 11.05
CA VAL A 179 10.07 -0.53 9.64
C VAL A 179 8.72 -0.28 8.98
N GLU A 180 8.30 0.99 8.94
CA GLU A 180 6.93 1.43 8.63
C GLU A 180 6.46 0.91 7.27
N SER A 181 7.33 0.89 6.27
CA SER A 181 7.07 0.32 4.94
C SER A 181 6.80 -1.18 4.91
N ASN A 182 7.26 -1.98 5.89
CA ASN A 182 6.86 -3.39 6.01
C ASN A 182 5.49 -3.52 6.68
N CYS A 183 5.18 -2.59 7.60
CA CYS A 183 3.87 -2.52 8.23
C CYS A 183 2.81 -2.04 7.22
N GLU A 184 3.13 -1.09 6.34
CA GLU A 184 2.31 -0.60 5.23
C GLU A 184 2.13 -1.63 4.09
N ARG A 185 2.96 -2.69 4.05
CA ARG A 185 2.82 -3.80 3.09
C ARG A 185 1.95 -4.93 3.65
N GLY A 186 2.05 -5.21 4.96
CA GLY A 186 1.19 -6.17 5.66
C GLY A 186 -0.18 -5.61 6.02
N ASN A 187 -0.32 -4.29 6.07
CA ASN A 187 -1.57 -3.56 6.28
C ASN A 187 -2.01 -2.95 4.97
N ILE A 188 -3.27 -3.13 4.61
CA ILE A 188 -3.77 -2.56 3.37
C ILE A 188 -4.42 -1.23 3.71
N ASP A 189 -3.65 -0.18 3.52
CA ASP A 189 -4.17 1.17 3.49
C ASP A 189 -4.73 1.43 2.09
N TYR A 190 -6.04 1.67 2.02
CA TYR A 190 -6.71 2.26 0.85
C TYR A 190 -7.11 1.31 -0.29
N LEU A 191 -8.01 0.35 -0.01
CA LEU A 191 -8.65 -0.51 -1.04
C LEU A 191 -9.70 0.19 -1.94
N GLY A 192 -9.77 1.51 -1.87
CA GLY A 192 -10.79 2.33 -2.50
C GLY A 192 -12.17 2.13 -1.85
N ALA A 193 -13.01 3.14 -1.94
CA ALA A 193 -14.36 3.09 -1.38
C ALA A 193 -15.26 2.17 -2.22
N LYS A 194 -16.06 1.33 -1.56
CA LYS A 194 -16.98 0.36 -2.19
C LYS A 194 -18.35 0.48 -1.55
N THR A 195 -19.39 0.30 -2.37
CA THR A 195 -20.77 0.15 -1.87
C THR A 195 -20.98 -1.24 -1.26
N TYR A 196 -22.03 -1.42 -0.44
CA TYR A 196 -22.40 -2.72 0.12
C TYR A 196 -22.53 -3.82 -0.96
N SER A 197 -23.14 -3.51 -2.10
CA SER A 197 -23.30 -4.48 -3.20
C SER A 197 -21.97 -4.97 -3.77
N LYS A 198 -20.94 -4.11 -3.80
CA LYS A 198 -19.58 -4.48 -4.21
C LYS A 198 -18.85 -5.27 -3.10
N LEU A 199 -18.98 -4.86 -1.84
CA LEU A 199 -18.38 -5.57 -0.70
C LEU A 199 -18.93 -7.01 -0.58
N LYS A 200 -20.25 -7.17 -0.65
CA LYS A 200 -20.93 -8.47 -0.63
C LYS A 200 -20.47 -9.42 -1.75
N GLY A 201 -19.91 -8.89 -2.84
CA GLY A 201 -19.33 -9.68 -3.93
C GLY A 201 -18.07 -10.43 -3.54
N GLY A 202 -17.48 -10.19 -2.36
CA GLY A 202 -16.31 -10.91 -1.84
C GLY A 202 -14.97 -10.44 -2.38
N GLY A 203 -14.95 -9.64 -3.45
CA GLY A 203 -13.70 -9.16 -4.07
C GLY A 203 -12.77 -8.42 -3.11
N MET A 204 -13.32 -7.69 -2.13
CA MET A 204 -12.50 -7.00 -1.14
C MET A 204 -11.86 -7.94 -0.11
N LEU A 205 -12.58 -8.97 0.33
CA LEU A 205 -12.02 -9.98 1.22
C LEU A 205 -10.89 -10.72 0.51
N ASN A 206 -11.07 -11.06 -0.76
CA ASN A 206 -10.04 -11.70 -1.58
C ASN A 206 -8.82 -10.80 -1.74
N GLU A 207 -9.00 -9.51 -2.06
CA GLU A 207 -7.89 -8.56 -2.17
C GLU A 207 -7.13 -8.40 -0.84
N ILE A 208 -7.84 -8.47 0.30
CA ILE A 208 -7.21 -8.47 1.62
C ILE A 208 -6.35 -9.73 1.82
N ARG A 209 -6.89 -10.89 1.49
CA ARG A 209 -6.19 -12.17 1.62
C ARG A 209 -4.97 -12.26 0.70
N GLU A 210 -5.13 -11.90 -0.57
CA GLU A 210 -4.06 -11.90 -1.59
C GLU A 210 -2.87 -11.07 -1.10
N LYS A 211 -3.10 -9.88 -0.54
CA LYS A 211 -2.02 -9.04 0.02
C LYS A 211 -1.35 -9.67 1.23
N CYS A 212 -2.10 -10.32 2.12
CA CYS A 212 -1.50 -11.06 3.24
C CYS A 212 -0.65 -12.24 2.75
N ILE A 213 -1.09 -12.91 1.69
CA ILE A 213 -0.39 -14.01 1.03
C ILE A 213 0.91 -13.51 0.37
N ASP A 214 0.84 -12.43 -0.41
CA ASP A 214 2.00 -11.77 -1.01
C ASP A 214 3.07 -11.50 0.04
N PHE A 215 2.64 -10.88 1.15
CA PHE A 215 3.50 -10.54 2.26
C PHE A 215 4.08 -11.78 2.96
N ALA A 216 3.28 -12.84 3.10
CA ALA A 216 3.72 -14.10 3.69
C ALA A 216 4.81 -14.79 2.87
N TYR A 217 4.66 -14.84 1.54
CA TYR A 217 5.66 -15.46 0.64
C TYR A 217 6.90 -14.59 0.47
N GLU A 218 6.76 -13.26 0.46
CA GLU A 218 7.90 -12.34 0.36
C GLU A 218 8.84 -12.48 1.58
N TYR A 219 8.27 -12.60 2.79
CA TYR A 219 9.02 -12.61 4.05
C TYR A 219 9.04 -13.95 4.79
N ARG A 220 8.40 -14.99 4.25
CA ARG A 220 8.29 -16.34 4.83
C ARG A 220 7.72 -16.35 6.23
N PHE A 221 6.45 -15.97 6.33
CA PHE A 221 5.73 -15.92 7.61
C PHE A 221 4.96 -17.21 7.86
N PRO A 222 5.47 -18.12 8.72
CA PRO A 222 4.84 -19.42 8.88
C PRO A 222 3.43 -19.32 9.47
N GLU A 223 3.14 -18.26 10.23
CA GLU A 223 1.80 -18.04 10.79
C GLU A 223 0.74 -17.89 9.69
N ILE A 224 1.08 -17.23 8.58
CA ILE A 224 0.16 -17.05 7.45
C ILE A 224 0.27 -18.23 6.48
N GLU A 225 1.50 -18.65 6.12
CA GLU A 225 1.73 -19.74 5.15
C GLU A 225 1.03 -21.05 5.57
N ASN A 226 0.96 -21.35 6.87
CA ASN A 226 0.29 -22.55 7.38
C ASN A 226 -1.24 -22.52 7.27
N GLU A 227 -1.83 -21.35 7.04
CA GLU A 227 -3.28 -21.17 6.88
C GLU A 227 -3.71 -21.18 5.40
N MET A 228 -2.74 -21.08 4.48
CA MET A 228 -3.01 -21.00 3.05
C MET A 228 -3.49 -22.33 2.46
N THR A 229 -4.45 -22.22 1.55
CA THR A 229 -4.88 -23.33 0.71
C THR A 229 -3.99 -23.48 -0.52
N GLN A 230 -3.96 -24.67 -1.12
CA GLN A 230 -3.22 -24.88 -2.37
C GLN A 230 -3.73 -23.98 -3.50
N GLU A 231 -5.02 -23.68 -3.55
CA GLU A 231 -5.61 -22.79 -4.56
C GLU A 231 -5.08 -21.36 -4.43
N GLU A 232 -4.90 -20.86 -3.21
CA GLU A 232 -4.31 -19.55 -2.93
C GLU A 232 -2.83 -19.50 -3.31
N ILE A 233 -2.08 -20.58 -3.04
CA ILE A 233 -0.68 -20.72 -3.47
C ILE A 233 -0.58 -20.72 -5.01
N ASP A 234 -1.38 -21.55 -5.67
CA ASP A 234 -1.40 -21.65 -7.13
C ASP A 234 -1.78 -20.31 -7.78
N THR A 235 -2.68 -19.56 -7.16
CA THR A 235 -3.09 -18.22 -7.62
C THR A 235 -1.93 -17.22 -7.50
N PHE A 236 -1.24 -17.18 -6.36
CA PHE A 236 -0.07 -16.31 -6.15
C PHE A 236 0.99 -16.51 -7.25
N TRP A 237 1.30 -17.76 -7.58
CA TRP A 237 2.29 -18.08 -8.62
C TRP A 237 1.78 -17.90 -10.06
N ALA A 238 0.46 -17.87 -10.26
CA ALA A 238 -0.14 -17.67 -11.58
C ALA A 238 -0.29 -16.19 -11.97
N GLU A 239 -0.33 -15.27 -11.00
CA GLU A 239 -0.39 -13.84 -11.26
C GLU A 239 1.00 -13.30 -11.63
N SER A 240 1.09 -12.73 -12.85
CA SER A 240 2.30 -12.59 -13.68
C SER A 240 3.34 -11.56 -13.21
N VAL A 241 3.68 -11.54 -11.92
CA VAL A 241 4.73 -10.67 -11.35
C VAL A 241 5.62 -11.39 -10.33
N ALA A 242 5.28 -12.62 -9.94
CA ALA A 242 6.12 -13.43 -9.08
C ALA A 242 7.13 -14.23 -9.91
N ASP A 243 8.40 -13.84 -9.85
CA ASP A 243 9.47 -14.68 -10.39
C ASP A 243 9.88 -15.73 -9.35
N CYS A 244 10.12 -16.95 -9.82
CA CYS A 244 10.81 -17.98 -9.05
C CYS A 244 12.32 -17.72 -9.08
N VAL A 245 13.05 -18.13 -8.05
CA VAL A 245 14.52 -18.09 -8.08
C VAL A 245 15.05 -19.16 -9.03
N ALA A 246 15.86 -18.76 -10.02
CA ALA A 246 16.70 -19.67 -10.79
C ALA A 246 18.16 -19.58 -10.34
N VAL A 247 18.80 -20.73 -10.11
CA VAL A 247 20.24 -20.84 -9.81
C VAL A 247 20.99 -21.40 -11.01
N TYR A 248 21.92 -20.61 -11.54
CA TYR A 248 22.76 -20.97 -12.67
C TYR A 248 24.02 -21.70 -12.20
N ARG A 249 24.20 -22.93 -12.68
CA ARG A 249 25.31 -23.81 -12.31
C ARG A 249 26.59 -23.52 -13.11
N SER A 250 26.42 -23.00 -14.31
CA SER A 250 27.51 -22.55 -15.14
C SER A 250 27.07 -21.44 -16.11
N GLY A 251 28.04 -20.79 -16.77
CA GLY A 251 27.77 -19.75 -17.75
C GLY A 251 27.38 -18.40 -17.14
N ASP A 252 26.99 -17.48 -18.02
CA ASP A 252 26.48 -16.16 -17.65
C ASP A 252 24.95 -16.27 -17.45
N PRO A 253 24.40 -15.90 -16.27
CA PRO A 253 22.96 -15.91 -16.06
C PRO A 253 22.21 -14.92 -16.96
N ASP A 254 22.88 -13.87 -17.45
CA ASP A 254 22.29 -12.90 -18.37
C ASP A 254 22.31 -13.38 -19.86
N ASP A 255 22.81 -14.58 -20.15
CA ASP A 255 22.75 -15.19 -21.50
C ASP A 255 21.46 -15.97 -21.69
N ASP A 256 20.56 -15.46 -22.54
CA ASP A 256 19.27 -16.10 -22.90
C ASP A 256 19.40 -17.55 -23.41
N ASN A 257 20.60 -17.98 -23.83
CA ASN A 257 20.85 -19.35 -24.30
C ASN A 257 21.40 -20.27 -23.19
N ASN A 258 21.63 -19.75 -21.99
CA ASN A 258 22.13 -20.52 -20.87
C ASN A 258 21.01 -21.37 -20.27
N THR A 259 21.06 -22.68 -20.54
CA THR A 259 20.07 -23.64 -20.04
C THR A 259 20.54 -24.43 -18.83
N ASP A 260 21.72 -24.12 -18.27
CA ASP A 260 22.29 -24.86 -17.12
C ASP A 260 21.92 -24.17 -15.80
N PHE A 261 20.63 -24.20 -15.51
CA PHE A 261 20.06 -23.67 -14.28
C PHE A 261 19.03 -24.64 -13.68
N TYR A 262 18.70 -24.40 -12.42
CA TYR A 262 17.58 -25.06 -11.73
C TYR A 262 16.65 -23.98 -11.18
N VAL A 263 15.34 -24.18 -11.33
CA VAL A 263 14.31 -23.25 -10.86
C VAL A 263 13.71 -23.78 -9.55
N TYR A 264 13.65 -22.91 -8.56
CA TYR A 264 12.98 -23.14 -7.29
C TYR A 264 11.57 -22.54 -7.35
N GLU A 265 10.61 -23.37 -7.76
CA GLU A 265 9.21 -22.99 -7.98
C GLU A 265 8.49 -22.47 -6.72
N ASP A 266 9.05 -22.71 -5.55
CA ASP A 266 8.49 -22.29 -4.28
C ASP A 266 9.22 -21.11 -3.65
N ILE A 267 10.32 -20.59 -4.25
CA ILE A 267 11.14 -19.50 -3.70
C ILE A 267 10.94 -18.21 -4.50
N TYR A 268 10.36 -17.21 -3.84
CA TYR A 268 10.02 -15.93 -4.44
C TYR A 268 11.25 -15.04 -4.68
N TYR A 269 11.26 -14.37 -5.83
CA TYR A 269 12.27 -13.41 -6.25
C TYR A 269 11.61 -12.17 -6.88
N ASP A 270 12.05 -10.99 -6.46
CA ASP A 270 11.69 -9.72 -7.11
C ASP A 270 12.90 -8.79 -7.09
N HIS A 271 13.78 -8.96 -8.09
CA HIS A 271 15.06 -8.26 -8.27
C HIS A 271 16.10 -8.42 -7.12
N CYS A 272 15.68 -8.91 -5.98
CA CYS A 272 16.42 -9.17 -4.76
C CYS A 272 15.78 -10.34 -4.03
N ILE A 273 16.54 -10.97 -3.13
CA ILE A 273 16.05 -12.08 -2.31
C ILE A 273 16.01 -11.65 -0.85
N ASN A 274 14.82 -11.74 -0.25
CA ASN A 274 14.62 -11.53 1.18
C ASN A 274 15.26 -12.66 1.99
N ILE A 275 15.70 -12.39 3.23
CA ILE A 275 16.40 -13.39 4.05
C ILE A 275 15.60 -14.68 4.29
N GLY A 276 14.26 -14.62 4.40
CA GLY A 276 13.43 -15.81 4.51
C GLY A 276 13.51 -16.70 3.26
N ASN A 277 13.44 -16.10 2.07
CA ASN A 277 13.64 -16.82 0.81
C ASN A 277 15.08 -17.32 0.64
N LEU A 278 16.07 -16.54 1.09
CA LEU A 278 17.47 -16.95 1.10
C LEU A 278 17.74 -18.14 2.02
N TYR A 279 17.09 -18.22 3.18
CA TYR A 279 17.18 -19.37 4.10
C TYR A 279 16.84 -20.68 3.39
N TYR A 280 15.69 -20.73 2.72
CA TYR A 280 15.25 -21.91 1.97
C TYR A 280 16.18 -22.23 0.81
N LEU A 281 16.63 -21.20 0.07
CA LEU A 281 17.55 -21.39 -1.05
C LEU A 281 18.88 -22.00 -0.59
N LEU A 282 19.48 -21.48 0.49
CA LEU A 282 20.75 -21.96 1.02
C LEU A 282 20.65 -23.42 1.47
N ILE A 283 19.57 -23.81 2.15
CA ILE A 283 19.33 -25.20 2.53
C ILE A 283 19.23 -26.09 1.28
N ALA A 284 18.50 -25.63 0.27
CA ALA A 284 18.29 -26.41 -0.95
C ALA A 284 19.57 -26.58 -1.80
N GLU A 285 20.47 -25.59 -1.76
CA GLU A 285 21.81 -25.65 -2.35
C GLU A 285 22.83 -26.39 -1.46
N GLY A 286 22.41 -26.91 -0.30
CA GLY A 286 23.20 -27.79 0.55
C GLY A 286 24.15 -27.08 1.53
N PHE A 287 23.91 -25.80 1.82
CA PHE A 287 24.63 -25.09 2.87
C PHE A 287 24.21 -25.61 4.25
N ASP A 288 25.16 -25.59 5.18
CA ASP A 288 24.90 -25.92 6.59
C ASP A 288 24.38 -24.66 7.30
N VAL A 289 23.05 -24.54 7.35
CA VAL A 289 22.34 -23.40 7.95
C VAL A 289 21.88 -23.78 9.35
N GLU A 290 22.29 -23.00 10.35
CA GLU A 290 21.90 -23.18 11.75
C GLU A 290 20.87 -22.12 12.17
N GLY A 291 19.71 -22.54 12.68
CA GLY A 291 18.66 -21.65 13.16
C GLY A 291 17.35 -21.82 12.40
N GLU A 292 16.49 -20.81 12.50
CA GLU A 292 15.15 -20.79 11.92
C GLU A 292 15.07 -19.71 10.83
N VAL A 293 14.02 -19.73 10.01
CA VAL A 293 13.84 -18.84 8.85
C VAL A 293 13.94 -17.34 9.19
N ASP A 294 13.63 -16.96 10.43
CA ASP A 294 13.65 -15.58 10.91
C ASP A 294 14.96 -15.15 11.58
N ASN A 295 15.82 -16.12 11.92
CA ASN A 295 17.10 -15.90 12.58
C ASN A 295 18.02 -17.11 12.37
N TYR A 296 18.99 -16.98 11.47
CA TYR A 296 19.89 -18.06 11.12
C TYR A 296 21.32 -17.59 10.90
N THR A 297 22.22 -18.56 11.02
CA THR A 297 23.65 -18.43 10.77
C THR A 297 24.07 -19.39 9.67
N VAL A 298 24.96 -18.94 8.79
CA VAL A 298 25.51 -19.73 7.69
C VAL A 298 26.94 -19.30 7.40
N HIS A 299 27.76 -20.20 6.89
CA HIS A 299 29.11 -19.84 6.43
C HIS A 299 29.08 -19.34 4.98
N SER A 300 29.71 -18.20 4.73
CA SER A 300 29.95 -17.71 3.37
C SER A 300 30.94 -18.60 2.62
N ALA A 301 31.05 -18.41 1.30
CA ALA A 301 31.98 -19.11 0.41
C ALA A 301 33.45 -18.93 0.81
N ASP A 302 33.78 -17.82 1.48
CA ASP A 302 35.12 -17.55 2.04
C ASP A 302 35.30 -18.06 3.48
N GLY A 303 34.28 -18.69 4.07
CA GLY A 303 34.31 -19.33 5.37
C GLY A 303 34.03 -18.41 6.56
N ARG A 304 33.62 -17.16 6.33
CA ARG A 304 33.17 -16.24 7.40
C ARG A 304 31.78 -16.61 7.87
N VAL A 305 31.46 -16.23 9.10
CA VAL A 305 30.15 -16.50 9.70
C VAL A 305 29.21 -15.34 9.39
N CYS A 306 28.16 -15.61 8.61
CA CYS A 306 27.08 -14.66 8.33
C CYS A 306 25.88 -14.96 9.24
N GLN A 307 25.29 -13.92 9.83
CA GLN A 307 24.05 -14.02 10.61
C GLN A 307 23.00 -13.09 10.00
N PHE A 308 21.80 -13.62 9.80
CA PHE A 308 20.66 -12.91 9.26
C PHE A 308 19.52 -12.98 10.26
N SER A 309 18.84 -11.86 10.48
CA SER A 309 17.66 -11.84 11.32
C SER A 309 16.74 -10.67 10.99
N TYR A 310 15.43 -10.91 11.08
CA TYR A 310 14.42 -9.86 11.02
C TYR A 310 14.47 -8.91 12.24
N ASP A 311 15.20 -9.26 13.30
CA ASP A 311 15.49 -8.36 14.43
C ASP A 311 16.49 -7.25 14.10
N TYR A 312 17.24 -7.40 13.00
CA TYR A 312 18.32 -6.50 12.58
C TYR A 312 17.79 -5.30 11.76
N ALA A 313 16.77 -4.64 12.30
CA ALA A 313 16.26 -3.35 11.82
C ALA A 313 17.05 -2.19 12.46
N ASP A 314 17.47 -1.23 11.64
CA ASP A 314 18.18 -0.02 12.06
C ASP A 314 17.91 1.13 11.08
N LEU A 315 17.07 2.08 11.50
CA LEU A 315 16.68 3.26 10.73
C LEU A 315 17.83 4.21 10.39
N ASP A 316 18.97 4.10 11.08
CA ASP A 316 20.14 4.93 10.78
C ASP A 316 20.98 4.36 9.61
N LYS A 317 20.57 3.22 9.03
CA LYS A 317 21.22 2.59 7.87
C LYS A 317 20.52 2.94 6.57
N ALA A 318 21.28 2.93 5.47
CA ALA A 318 20.79 3.29 4.13
C ALA A 318 19.57 2.48 3.64
N CYS A 319 19.38 1.27 4.16
CA CYS A 319 18.30 0.34 3.81
C CYS A 319 17.46 -0.08 5.03
N ASN A 320 17.52 0.69 6.13
CA ASN A 320 16.79 0.47 7.39
C ASN A 320 17.02 -0.90 8.07
N SER A 321 18.03 -1.65 7.62
CA SER A 321 18.32 -3.02 8.08
C SER A 321 19.79 -3.38 7.84
N TYR A 322 20.27 -4.40 8.55
CA TYR A 322 21.64 -4.93 8.41
C TYR A 322 21.68 -6.45 8.64
N TYR A 323 22.76 -7.08 8.20
CA TYR A 323 23.15 -8.43 8.60
C TYR A 323 24.53 -8.40 9.25
N VAL A 324 24.98 -9.50 9.84
CA VAL A 324 26.24 -9.55 10.58
C VAL A 324 27.22 -10.49 9.89
N ILE A 325 28.46 -10.07 9.68
CA ILE A 325 29.57 -10.94 9.25
C ILE A 325 30.67 -10.89 10.31
N ASP A 326 31.01 -12.02 10.91
CA ASP A 326 32.04 -12.14 11.97
C ASP A 326 31.88 -11.10 13.11
N GLY A 327 30.63 -10.71 13.42
CA GLY A 327 30.30 -9.71 14.44
C GLY A 327 30.26 -8.27 13.94
N GLU A 328 30.58 -8.01 12.67
CA GLU A 328 30.47 -6.67 12.05
C GLU A 328 29.11 -6.47 11.38
N GLN A 329 28.48 -5.33 11.63
CA GLN A 329 27.21 -4.97 10.98
C GLN A 329 27.42 -4.47 9.56
N ILE A 330 26.81 -5.15 8.60
CA ILE A 330 26.84 -4.81 7.18
C ILE A 330 25.42 -4.41 6.76
N ALA A 331 25.26 -3.21 6.20
CA ALA A 331 23.96 -2.79 5.69
C ALA A 331 23.53 -3.70 4.52
N PHE A 332 22.25 -4.04 4.45
CA PHE A 332 21.70 -4.66 3.24
C PHE A 332 21.86 -3.71 2.04
N ASP A 333 21.98 -4.27 0.84
CA ASP A 333 22.12 -3.54 -0.42
C ASP A 333 20.79 -3.41 -1.20
N ALA A 334 19.73 -3.98 -0.65
CA ALA A 334 18.33 -3.72 -1.00
C ALA A 334 17.52 -3.43 0.27
N SER A 335 16.36 -2.82 0.10
CA SER A 335 15.50 -2.45 1.22
C SER A 335 14.95 -3.68 1.94
N PHE A 336 14.61 -3.53 3.22
CA PHE A 336 13.74 -4.45 3.96
C PHE A 336 14.25 -5.89 4.07
N PHE A 337 15.49 -6.09 4.53
CA PHE A 337 16.09 -7.43 4.73
C PHE A 337 16.30 -8.22 3.43
N ALA A 338 16.54 -7.53 2.32
CA ALA A 338 16.81 -8.15 1.02
C ALA A 338 18.25 -7.95 0.55
N LEU A 339 18.78 -8.95 -0.17
CA LEU A 339 20.07 -8.89 -0.84
C LEU A 339 19.91 -8.88 -2.37
N ARG A 340 20.72 -8.08 -3.06
CA ARG A 340 20.81 -8.17 -4.52
C ARG A 340 21.61 -9.40 -4.94
N LYS A 341 21.37 -9.87 -6.17
CA LYS A 341 22.08 -11.03 -6.77
C LYS A 341 23.61 -10.95 -6.68
N SER A 342 24.19 -9.75 -6.81
CA SER A 342 25.64 -9.54 -6.69
C SER A 342 26.20 -9.88 -5.31
N THR A 343 25.47 -9.53 -4.25
CA THR A 343 25.89 -9.77 -2.87
C THR A 343 25.67 -11.22 -2.48
N VAL A 344 24.61 -11.86 -2.98
CA VAL A 344 24.42 -13.31 -2.86
C VAL A 344 25.57 -14.07 -3.54
N LYS A 345 26.00 -13.64 -4.73
CA LYS A 345 27.17 -14.21 -5.42
C LYS A 345 28.46 -14.02 -4.64
N GLU A 346 28.69 -12.85 -4.05
CA GLU A 346 29.89 -12.59 -3.23
C GLU A 346 29.91 -13.45 -1.95
N LEU A 347 28.78 -13.54 -1.26
CA LEU A 347 28.70 -14.26 0.00
C LEU A 347 28.66 -15.77 -0.17
N PHE A 348 27.97 -16.30 -1.17
CA PHE A 348 27.67 -17.74 -1.25
C PHE A 348 28.11 -18.39 -2.57
N ASP A 349 28.74 -17.64 -3.47
CA ASP A 349 29.11 -18.11 -4.81
C ASP A 349 27.91 -18.60 -5.66
N LEU A 350 26.68 -18.19 -5.29
CA LEU A 350 25.46 -18.51 -6.02
C LEU A 350 25.12 -17.44 -7.05
N SER A 351 24.94 -17.84 -8.31
CA SER A 351 24.48 -16.98 -9.40
C SER A 351 22.96 -17.14 -9.55
N ILE A 352 22.20 -16.12 -9.17
CA ILE A 352 20.73 -16.17 -9.12
C ILE A 352 20.06 -15.14 -10.04
N GLU A 353 18.91 -15.50 -10.62
CA GLU A 353 17.99 -14.60 -11.35
C GLU A 353 16.53 -14.93 -11.05
N GLY A 354 15.64 -14.03 -11.48
CA GLY A 354 14.21 -14.30 -11.58
C GLY A 354 13.89 -15.15 -12.82
N TYR A 355 12.97 -16.09 -12.65
CA TYR A 355 12.43 -16.93 -13.71
C TYR A 355 10.90 -16.94 -13.65
N SER A 356 10.27 -16.60 -14.76
CA SER A 356 8.83 -16.74 -14.99
C SER A 356 8.58 -17.55 -16.27
N GLU A 357 7.61 -18.47 -16.21
CA GLU A 357 7.17 -19.21 -17.41
C GLU A 357 6.29 -18.26 -18.27
N GLU A 358 6.78 -17.86 -19.45
CA GLU A 358 6.02 -17.08 -20.44
C GLU A 358 4.91 -17.88 -21.16
#